data_AF-A0A6M0A9Y4-F1
#
_entry.id   AF-A0A6M0A9Y4-F1
#
_cell.length_a   1.000
_cell.length_b   1.000
_cell.length_c   1.000
_cell.angle_alpha   90.00
_cell.angle_beta   90.00
_cell.angle_gamma   90.00
#
_symmetry.space_group_name_H-M   'P 1'
#
loop_
_entity.id
_entity.type
_entity.pdbx_description
1 polymer ?
#
loop_
_entity_poly.entity_id
_entity_poly.type
_entity_poly.pdbx_seq_one_letter_code
_entity_poly.pdbx_strand_id
1 'polypeptide(L)'
;MQPRRIARELALLSISQMPNSPERLDTQQLNNLVLAAVRTLTGEIQEALETAAAELKRGSDRILESETRATDVRSARAMVTDAIELTEKAINHLGSAVEIPEIVQLSNTVEVRSYTLEILKAVSRRQLEIDQMLNQALKDWQLKRLPRIDRDILRMAVAEISFLGIPDRVAINEAVELAKRYSDEEGHRFINGV
;
A
#
# COMPACT_ATOMS: atom_id res chain seq x y z
N MET A 1 -6.35 -18.59 7.56
CA MET A 1 -6.67 -17.14 7.46
C MET A 1 -5.43 -16.35 7.03
N GLN A 2 -4.27 -16.52 7.68
CA GLN A 2 -3.02 -15.82 7.34
C GLN A 2 -2.55 -15.96 5.87
N PRO A 3 -2.60 -17.15 5.21
CA PRO A 3 -2.13 -17.29 3.83
C PRO A 3 -2.91 -16.44 2.81
N ARG A 4 -4.24 -16.39 2.95
CA ARG A 4 -5.09 -15.59 2.05
C ARG A 4 -4.88 -14.08 2.24
N ARG A 5 -4.64 -13.64 3.48
CA ARG A 5 -4.34 -12.23 3.76
C ARG A 5 -3.02 -11.82 3.08
N ILE A 6 -1.98 -12.64 3.19
CA ILE A 6 -0.69 -12.39 2.53
C ILE A 6 -0.83 -12.40 1.01
N ALA A 7 -1.61 -13.34 0.46
CA ALA A 7 -1.88 -13.38 -0.97
C ALA A 7 -2.60 -12.13 -1.49
N ARG A 8 -3.50 -11.53 -0.70
CA ARG A 8 -4.14 -10.26 -1.04
C ARG A 8 -3.14 -9.11 -1.05
N GLU A 9 -2.29 -9.01 -0.04
CA GLU A 9 -1.24 -7.98 0.00
C GLU A 9 -0.29 -8.11 -1.20
N LEU A 10 0.16 -9.34 -1.49
CA LEU A 10 0.96 -9.63 -2.68
C LEU A 10 0.24 -9.26 -3.98
N ALA A 11 -1.06 -9.56 -4.09
CA ALA A 11 -1.86 -9.20 -5.26
C ALA A 11 -1.94 -7.67 -5.39
N LEU A 12 -2.26 -6.95 -4.32
CA LEU A 12 -2.37 -5.49 -4.31
C LEU A 12 -1.08 -4.80 -4.79
N LEU A 13 0.06 -5.23 -4.25
CA LEU A 13 1.37 -4.72 -4.64
C LEU A 13 1.70 -5.06 -6.10
N SER A 14 1.32 -6.26 -6.56
CA SER A 14 1.60 -6.76 -7.91
C SER A 14 0.71 -6.17 -8.99
N ILE A 15 -0.51 -5.71 -8.67
CA ILE A 15 -1.44 -5.10 -9.66
C ILE A 15 -0.77 -3.91 -10.35
N SER A 16 0.06 -3.17 -9.63
CA SER A 16 0.80 -1.99 -10.14
C SER A 16 1.87 -2.30 -11.17
N GLN A 17 2.41 -3.50 -11.11
CA GLN A 17 3.52 -3.94 -11.93
C GLN A 17 3.05 -4.77 -13.12
N MET A 18 1.73 -5.00 -13.27
CA MET A 18 1.20 -5.83 -14.34
C MET A 18 1.44 -5.21 -15.72
N PRO A 19 1.98 -5.98 -16.69
CA PRO A 19 2.08 -5.51 -18.07
C PRO A 19 0.69 -5.34 -18.69
N ASN A 20 0.58 -4.41 -19.66
CA ASN A 20 -0.68 -4.11 -20.36
C ASN A 20 -1.30 -5.31 -21.14
N SER A 21 -0.56 -6.42 -21.28
CA SER A 21 -0.99 -7.65 -21.97
C SER A 21 -0.90 -8.87 -21.02
N PRO A 22 -2.00 -9.28 -20.38
CA PRO A 22 -1.99 -10.26 -19.28
C PRO A 22 -2.04 -11.74 -19.70
N GLU A 23 -1.69 -12.06 -20.94
CA GLU A 23 -2.09 -13.34 -21.55
C GLU A 23 -1.46 -14.59 -20.92
N ARG A 24 -0.37 -14.49 -20.13
CA ARG A 24 0.21 -15.64 -19.42
C ARG A 24 0.83 -15.31 -18.06
N LEU A 25 0.02 -14.91 -17.07
CA LEU A 25 0.46 -14.87 -15.67
C LEU A 25 0.79 -16.29 -15.16
N ASP A 26 2.07 -16.61 -15.11
CA ASP A 26 2.63 -17.83 -14.54
C ASP A 26 3.42 -17.55 -13.25
N THR A 27 3.87 -18.61 -12.58
CA THR A 27 4.61 -18.51 -11.30
C THR A 27 5.91 -17.72 -11.43
N GLN A 28 6.56 -17.77 -12.60
CA GLN A 28 7.82 -17.05 -12.82
C GLN A 28 7.57 -15.55 -12.98
N GLN A 29 6.50 -15.18 -13.69
CA GLN A 29 6.06 -13.80 -13.76
C GLN A 29 5.63 -13.26 -12.39
N LEU A 30 4.92 -14.05 -11.56
CA LEU A 30 4.59 -13.64 -10.20
C LEU A 30 5.85 -13.34 -9.37
N ASN A 31 6.86 -14.21 -9.43
CA ASN A 31 8.11 -13.99 -8.71
C ASN A 31 8.80 -12.69 -9.16
N ASN A 32 8.77 -12.39 -10.46
CA ASN A 32 9.34 -11.15 -11.00
C ASN A 32 8.53 -9.91 -10.57
N LEU A 33 7.19 -9.99 -10.55
CA LEU A 33 6.31 -8.92 -10.09
C LEU A 33 6.52 -8.63 -8.60
N VAL A 34 6.59 -9.67 -7.77
CA VAL A 34 6.88 -9.55 -6.34
C VAL A 34 8.26 -8.94 -6.13
N LEU A 35 9.28 -9.40 -6.85
CA LEU A 35 10.63 -8.82 -6.75
C LEU A 35 10.66 -7.34 -7.20
N ALA A 36 9.93 -6.98 -8.24
CA ALA A 36 9.82 -5.60 -8.71
C ALA A 36 9.09 -4.71 -7.70
N ALA A 37 7.99 -5.20 -7.11
CA ALA A 37 7.26 -4.49 -6.06
C ALA A 37 8.14 -4.27 -4.81
N VAL A 38 8.86 -5.31 -4.36
CA VAL A 38 9.79 -5.21 -3.23
C VAL A 38 10.91 -4.21 -3.51
N ARG A 39 11.48 -4.20 -4.73
CA ARG A 39 12.51 -3.23 -5.11
C ARG A 39 11.99 -1.80 -5.15
N THR A 40 10.77 -1.60 -5.67
CA THR A 40 10.14 -0.28 -5.73
C THR A 40 9.88 0.25 -4.33
N LEU A 41 9.25 -0.56 -3.46
CA LEU A 41 9.03 -0.19 -2.06
C LEU A 41 10.34 0.07 -1.33
N THR A 42 11.35 -0.79 -1.48
CA THR A 42 12.67 -0.58 -0.88
C THR A 42 13.29 0.75 -1.32
N GLY A 43 13.13 1.12 -2.60
CA GLY A 43 13.59 2.40 -3.13
C GLY A 43 12.85 3.59 -2.52
N GLU A 44 11.53 3.54 -2.46
CA GLU A 44 10.70 4.58 -1.83
C GLU A 44 11.03 4.75 -0.34
N ILE A 45 11.25 3.64 0.37
CA ILE A 45 11.68 3.64 1.77
C ILE A 45 13.05 4.29 1.91
N GLN A 46 14.01 3.95 1.03
CA GLN A 46 15.35 4.52 1.06
C GLN A 46 15.32 6.04 0.81
N GLU A 47 14.54 6.50 -0.17
CA GLU A 47 14.35 7.93 -0.46
C GLU A 47 13.70 8.69 0.71
N ALA A 48 12.68 8.08 1.34
CA ALA A 48 12.04 8.63 2.52
C ALA A 48 13.01 8.75 3.70
N LEU A 49 13.88 7.75 3.91
CA LEU A 49 14.93 7.77 4.94
C LEU A 49 15.98 8.83 4.68
N GLU A 50 16.45 8.98 3.44
CA GLU A 50 17.40 10.01 3.05
C GLU A 50 16.81 11.41 3.29
N THR A 51 15.53 11.61 2.95
CA THR A 51 14.80 12.85 3.21
C THR A 51 14.69 13.14 4.71
N ALA A 52 14.29 12.14 5.51
CA ALA A 52 14.18 12.28 6.96
C ALA A 52 15.52 12.60 7.62
N ALA A 53 16.60 11.93 7.19
CA ALA A 53 17.96 12.20 7.68
C ALA A 53 18.42 13.63 7.32
N ALA A 54 18.08 14.11 6.13
CA ALA A 54 18.39 15.47 5.70
C ALA A 54 17.62 16.54 6.50
N GLU A 55 16.35 16.29 6.84
CA GLU A 55 15.56 17.17 7.72
C GLU A 55 16.08 17.16 9.16
N LEU A 56 16.41 15.97 9.70
CA LEU A 56 17.00 15.85 11.04
C LEU A 56 18.33 16.59 11.14
N LYS A 57 19.20 16.44 10.13
CA LYS A 57 20.47 17.17 10.06
C LYS A 57 20.25 18.68 10.01
N ARG A 58 19.31 19.16 9.20
CA ARG A 58 18.94 20.60 9.16
C ARG A 58 18.39 21.10 10.49
N GLY A 59 17.56 20.32 11.16
CA GLY A 59 17.07 20.63 12.51
C GLY A 59 18.21 20.73 13.52
N SER A 60 19.12 19.76 13.52
CA SER A 60 20.33 19.76 14.36
C SER A 60 21.24 20.96 14.08
N ASP A 61 21.53 21.24 12.81
CA ASP A 61 22.39 22.37 12.41
C ASP A 61 21.77 23.70 12.85
N ARG A 62 20.45 23.88 12.69
CA ARG A 62 19.74 25.07 13.17
C ARG A 62 19.67 25.16 14.70
N ILE A 63 19.62 24.04 15.42
CA ILE A 63 19.71 24.03 16.89
C ILE A 63 21.12 24.45 17.32
N LEU A 64 22.18 23.95 16.67
CA LEU A 64 23.57 24.34 16.95
C LEU A 64 23.83 25.83 16.63
N GLU A 65 23.30 26.33 15.50
CA GLU A 65 23.33 27.75 15.16
C GLU A 65 22.49 28.61 16.12
N SER A 66 21.41 28.03 16.67
CA SER A 66 20.59 28.64 17.71
C SER A 66 21.32 28.66 19.06
N GLU A 67 22.03 27.62 19.48
CA GLU A 67 22.82 27.64 20.72
C GLU A 67 23.92 28.70 20.71
N THR A 68 24.38 29.09 19.53
CA THR A 68 25.35 30.18 19.35
C THR A 68 24.70 31.57 19.18
N ARG A 69 23.35 31.67 19.11
CA ARG A 69 22.60 32.94 18.87
C ARG A 69 21.30 33.15 19.66
N ALA A 70 20.81 32.21 20.47
CA ALA A 70 19.42 32.19 20.91
C ALA A 70 19.09 33.30 21.93
N THR A 71 18.15 34.16 21.56
CA THR A 71 17.43 35.07 22.46
C THR A 71 16.03 34.58 22.85
N ASP A 72 15.48 33.48 22.29
CA ASP A 72 14.14 32.98 22.67
C ASP A 72 13.99 31.43 22.56
N VAL A 73 13.70 30.82 23.71
CA VAL A 73 13.48 29.38 23.93
C VAL A 73 12.28 28.84 23.13
N ARG A 74 11.33 29.70 22.74
CA ARG A 74 10.13 29.29 21.98
C ARG A 74 10.45 28.78 20.57
N SER A 75 11.37 29.41 19.85
CA SER A 75 11.76 28.97 18.51
C SER A 75 12.51 27.64 18.53
N ALA A 76 13.39 27.44 19.52
CA ALA A 76 14.08 26.17 19.69
C ALA A 76 13.09 25.03 19.97
N ARG A 77 12.06 25.27 20.79
CA ARG A 77 11.03 24.28 21.12
C ARG A 77 10.14 23.90 19.91
N ALA A 78 9.78 24.88 19.08
CA ALA A 78 9.02 24.61 17.85
C ALA A 78 9.82 23.70 16.89
N MET A 79 11.10 24.00 16.69
CA MET A 79 11.96 23.21 15.80
C MET A 79 12.20 21.78 16.28
N VAL A 80 12.35 21.57 17.59
CA VAL A 80 12.45 20.23 18.17
C VAL A 80 11.15 19.45 17.98
N THR A 81 9.99 20.11 18.08
CA THR A 81 8.68 19.48 17.89
C THR A 81 8.50 19.01 16.44
N ASP A 82 8.84 19.84 15.45
CA ASP A 82 8.78 19.48 14.03
C ASP A 82 9.72 18.30 13.71
N ALA A 83 10.93 18.28 14.30
CA ALA A 83 11.89 17.20 14.11
C ALA A 83 11.40 15.86 14.69
N ILE A 84 10.68 15.90 15.82
CA ILE A 84 10.07 14.71 16.43
C ILE A 84 8.97 14.17 15.51
N GLU A 85 8.09 15.02 14.98
CA GLU A 85 6.97 14.59 14.12
C GLU A 85 7.47 13.96 12.81
N LEU A 86 8.52 14.53 12.21
CA LEU A 86 9.17 13.96 11.02
C LEU A 86 9.86 12.62 11.33
N THR A 87 10.50 12.49 12.49
CA THR A 87 11.14 11.24 12.92
C THR A 87 10.09 10.16 13.18
N GLU A 88 8.96 10.50 13.79
CA GLU A 88 7.85 9.59 14.04
C GLU A 88 7.24 9.06 12.73
N LYS A 89 7.03 9.94 11.73
CA LYS A 89 6.62 9.53 10.38
C LYS A 89 7.63 8.57 9.74
N ALA A 90 8.93 8.85 9.85
CA ALA A 90 9.97 7.99 9.30
C ALA A 90 10.03 6.61 9.99
N ILE A 91 9.86 6.56 11.31
CA ILE A 91 9.79 5.30 12.08
C ILE A 91 8.56 4.49 11.68
N ASN A 92 7.40 5.13 11.52
CA ASN A 92 6.18 4.46 11.09
C ASN A 92 6.33 3.86 9.67
N HIS A 93 7.01 4.57 8.76
CA HIS A 93 7.34 4.03 7.44
C HIS A 93 8.34 2.86 7.50
N LEU A 94 9.38 2.93 8.35
CA LEU A 94 10.29 1.81 8.58
C LEU A 94 9.59 0.57 9.13
N GLY A 95 8.61 0.74 10.02
CA GLY A 95 7.80 -0.37 10.54
C GLY A 95 7.13 -1.17 9.42
N SER A 96 6.57 -0.47 8.42
CA SER A 96 5.95 -1.11 7.24
C SER A 96 6.97 -1.82 6.32
N ALA A 97 8.23 -1.34 6.29
CA ALA A 97 9.31 -1.93 5.50
C ALA A 97 9.80 -3.27 6.05
N VAL A 98 9.76 -3.45 7.37
CA VAL A 98 10.26 -4.65 8.07
C VAL A 98 9.30 -5.83 7.95
N GLU A 99 8.06 -5.64 7.50
CA GLU A 99 7.10 -6.73 7.22
C GLU A 99 7.36 -7.43 5.87
N ILE A 100 8.12 -6.81 4.96
CA ILE A 100 8.38 -7.31 3.61
C ILE A 100 9.12 -8.67 3.57
N PRO A 101 10.13 -8.95 4.42
CA PRO A 101 10.77 -10.25 4.49
C PRO A 101 9.82 -11.39 4.87
N GLU A 102 8.83 -11.15 5.75
CA GLU A 102 7.82 -12.16 6.14
C GLU A 102 6.88 -12.47 4.97
N ILE A 103 6.46 -11.44 4.22
CA ILE A 103 5.66 -11.58 3.00
C ILE A 103 6.40 -12.40 1.94
N VAL A 104 7.70 -12.17 1.72
CA VAL A 104 8.54 -12.92 0.77
C VAL A 104 8.78 -14.37 1.22
N GLN A 105 8.85 -14.61 2.52
CA GLN A 105 9.06 -15.95 3.06
C GLN A 105 7.77 -16.79 2.99
N LEU A 106 6.60 -16.17 3.18
CA LEU A 106 5.30 -16.82 3.10
C LEU A 106 4.75 -16.89 1.67
N SER A 107 5.13 -15.98 0.77
CA SER A 107 4.85 -16.07 -0.67
C SER A 107 5.45 -17.33 -1.31
N ASN A 108 6.37 -18.01 -0.63
CA ASN A 108 6.90 -19.28 -1.11
C ASN A 108 5.95 -20.48 -0.90
N THR A 109 4.86 -20.34 -0.14
CA THR A 109 3.85 -21.42 -0.05
C THR A 109 2.97 -21.48 -1.29
N VAL A 110 2.66 -22.70 -1.74
CA VAL A 110 1.87 -22.96 -2.94
C VAL A 110 0.49 -22.29 -2.86
N GLU A 111 -0.14 -22.34 -1.69
CA GLU A 111 -1.46 -21.75 -1.44
C GLU A 111 -1.47 -20.22 -1.61
N VAL A 112 -0.45 -19.53 -1.09
CA VAL A 112 -0.33 -18.08 -1.22
C VAL A 112 -0.16 -17.70 -2.69
N ARG A 113 0.72 -18.39 -3.42
CA ARG A 113 0.96 -18.11 -4.85
C ARG A 113 -0.27 -18.40 -5.70
N SER A 114 -0.93 -19.54 -5.47
CA SER A 114 -2.11 -19.93 -6.26
C SER A 114 -3.21 -18.89 -6.10
N TYR A 115 -3.50 -18.48 -4.86
CA TYR A 115 -4.54 -17.50 -4.60
C TYR A 115 -4.17 -16.09 -5.09
N THR A 116 -2.91 -15.69 -4.96
CA THR A 116 -2.42 -14.43 -5.54
C THR A 116 -2.64 -14.41 -7.05
N LEU A 117 -2.29 -15.50 -7.75
CA LEU A 117 -2.51 -15.63 -9.20
C LEU A 117 -3.99 -15.62 -9.57
N GLU A 118 -4.85 -16.25 -8.76
CA GLU A 118 -6.31 -16.23 -8.97
C GLU A 118 -6.86 -14.80 -8.94
N ILE A 119 -6.49 -14.02 -7.90
CA ILE A 119 -6.89 -12.61 -7.78
C ILE A 119 -6.38 -11.80 -8.98
N LEU A 120 -5.08 -11.88 -9.27
CA LEU A 120 -4.48 -11.11 -10.38
C LEU A 120 -5.12 -11.45 -11.73
N LYS A 121 -5.38 -12.75 -12.00
CA LYS A 121 -6.05 -13.19 -13.22
C LYS A 121 -7.49 -12.70 -13.27
N ALA A 122 -8.22 -12.77 -12.17
CA ALA A 122 -9.61 -12.30 -12.09
C ALA A 122 -9.67 -10.79 -12.37
N VAL A 123 -8.89 -9.99 -11.64
CA VAL A 123 -8.83 -8.53 -11.80
C VAL A 123 -8.44 -8.14 -13.22
N SER A 124 -7.39 -8.78 -13.76
CA SER A 124 -6.87 -8.42 -15.08
C SER A 124 -7.80 -8.82 -16.22
N ARG A 125 -8.39 -10.03 -16.20
CA ARG A 125 -9.28 -10.51 -17.26
C ARG A 125 -10.66 -9.87 -17.23
N ARG A 126 -11.12 -9.46 -16.04
CA ARG A 126 -12.47 -8.91 -15.81
C ARG A 126 -12.45 -7.42 -15.53
N GLN A 127 -11.35 -6.73 -15.81
CA GLN A 127 -11.18 -5.32 -15.43
C GLN A 127 -12.33 -4.42 -15.88
N LEU A 128 -12.80 -4.57 -17.12
CA LEU A 128 -13.92 -3.77 -17.65
C LEU A 128 -15.24 -4.06 -16.92
N GLU A 129 -15.50 -5.34 -16.62
CA GLU A 129 -16.71 -5.79 -15.91
C GLU A 129 -16.70 -5.31 -14.45
N ILE A 130 -15.56 -5.45 -13.78
CA ILE A 130 -15.32 -4.94 -12.43
C ILE A 130 -15.49 -3.42 -12.38
N ASP A 131 -14.85 -2.70 -13.30
CA ASP A 131 -14.94 -1.24 -13.35
C ASP A 131 -16.38 -0.79 -13.59
N GLN A 132 -17.15 -1.53 -14.39
CA GLN A 132 -18.57 -1.22 -14.62
C GLN A 132 -19.40 -1.42 -13.34
N MET A 133 -19.20 -2.54 -12.61
CA MET A 133 -19.88 -2.78 -11.33
C MET A 133 -19.57 -1.68 -10.31
N LEU A 134 -18.30 -1.28 -10.20
CA LEU A 134 -17.89 -0.21 -9.31
C LEU A 134 -18.48 1.14 -9.71
N ASN A 135 -18.49 1.50 -10.99
CA ASN A 135 -19.11 2.76 -11.43
C ASN A 135 -20.63 2.80 -11.22
N GLN A 136 -21.31 1.64 -11.11
CA GLN A 136 -22.73 1.59 -10.75
C GLN A 136 -22.97 1.81 -9.25
N ALA A 137 -22.04 1.38 -8.40
CA ALA A 137 -22.09 1.60 -6.95
C ALA A 137 -21.69 3.03 -6.57
N LEU A 138 -20.75 3.62 -7.30
CA LEU A 138 -20.27 4.98 -7.06
C LEU A 138 -21.26 6.03 -7.59
N LYS A 139 -21.93 6.76 -6.67
CA LYS A 139 -22.92 7.79 -7.03
C LYS A 139 -22.31 9.11 -7.49
N ASP A 140 -21.31 9.62 -6.75
CA ASP A 140 -20.73 10.96 -6.97
C ASP A 140 -19.27 10.92 -7.47
N TRP A 141 -18.68 9.72 -7.54
CA TRP A 141 -17.26 9.53 -7.82
C TRP A 141 -17.06 8.70 -9.08
N GLN A 142 -16.16 9.16 -9.94
CA GLN A 142 -15.68 8.33 -11.04
C GLN A 142 -14.57 7.43 -10.53
N LEU A 143 -14.64 6.13 -10.79
CA LEU A 143 -13.62 5.17 -10.38
C LEU A 143 -12.19 5.60 -10.79
N LYS A 144 -12.06 6.22 -11.97
CA LYS A 144 -10.78 6.70 -12.50
C LYS A 144 -10.16 7.87 -11.70
N ARG A 145 -10.96 8.59 -10.91
CA ARG A 145 -10.51 9.74 -10.10
C ARG A 145 -10.04 9.33 -8.70
N LEU A 146 -10.31 8.09 -8.28
CA LEU A 146 -9.86 7.60 -6.99
C LEU A 146 -8.33 7.45 -6.96
N PRO A 147 -7.71 7.59 -5.77
CA PRO A 147 -6.35 7.16 -5.54
C PRO A 147 -6.13 5.76 -6.10
N ARG A 148 -4.95 5.56 -6.70
CA ARG A 148 -4.63 4.31 -7.40
C ARG A 148 -4.80 3.09 -6.47
N ILE A 149 -4.36 3.21 -5.23
CA ILE A 149 -4.45 2.14 -4.22
C ILE A 149 -5.90 1.79 -3.89
N ASP A 150 -6.77 2.78 -3.67
CA ASP A 150 -8.18 2.57 -3.33
C ASP A 150 -8.94 1.88 -4.45
N ARG A 151 -8.70 2.33 -5.68
CA ARG A 151 -9.27 1.70 -6.88
C ARG A 151 -8.86 0.24 -7.00
N ASP A 152 -7.59 -0.07 -6.73
CA ASP A 152 -7.07 -1.43 -6.84
C ASP A 152 -7.64 -2.34 -5.71
N ILE A 153 -7.79 -1.81 -4.49
CA ILE A 153 -8.47 -2.50 -3.37
C ILE A 153 -9.93 -2.81 -3.72
N LEU A 154 -10.68 -1.82 -4.24
CA LEU A 154 -12.07 -2.01 -4.66
C LEU A 154 -12.20 -3.05 -5.78
N ARG A 155 -11.29 -3.01 -6.77
CA ARG A 155 -11.26 -4.00 -7.85
C ARG A 155 -11.01 -5.41 -7.32
N MET A 156 -10.11 -5.56 -6.35
CA MET A 156 -9.86 -6.85 -5.72
C MET A 156 -11.09 -7.35 -4.96
N ALA A 157 -11.74 -6.49 -4.17
CA ALA A 157 -12.94 -6.85 -3.42
C ALA A 157 -14.05 -7.36 -4.35
N VAL A 158 -14.36 -6.61 -5.42
CA VAL A 158 -15.35 -7.02 -6.42
C VAL A 158 -14.95 -8.30 -7.12
N ALA A 159 -13.65 -8.47 -7.43
CA ALA A 159 -13.16 -9.68 -8.06
C ALA A 159 -13.35 -10.93 -7.18
N GLU A 160 -13.06 -10.79 -5.89
CA GLU A 160 -13.23 -11.86 -4.90
C GLU A 160 -14.69 -12.27 -4.73
N ILE A 161 -15.58 -11.26 -4.62
CA ILE A 161 -17.03 -11.46 -4.45
C ILE A 161 -17.62 -12.11 -5.70
N SER A 162 -17.34 -11.54 -6.87
CA SER A 162 -18.09 -11.85 -8.09
C SER A 162 -17.51 -13.03 -8.87
N PHE A 163 -16.21 -13.30 -8.74
CA PHE A 163 -15.53 -14.28 -9.59
C PHE A 163 -14.76 -15.37 -8.83
N LEU A 164 -14.46 -15.17 -7.53
CA LEU A 164 -13.73 -16.16 -6.73
C LEU A 164 -14.58 -16.83 -5.63
N GLY A 165 -15.86 -16.47 -5.54
CA GLY A 165 -16.81 -17.11 -4.61
C GLY A 165 -16.50 -16.85 -3.13
N ILE A 166 -15.79 -15.76 -2.82
CA ILE A 166 -15.51 -15.37 -1.44
C ILE A 166 -16.77 -14.71 -0.87
N PRO A 167 -17.23 -15.10 0.34
CA PRO A 167 -18.39 -14.47 0.95
C PRO A 167 -18.20 -12.95 1.09
N ASP A 168 -19.23 -12.18 0.74
CA ASP A 168 -19.20 -10.71 0.66
C ASP A 168 -18.60 -10.07 1.92
N ARG A 169 -19.07 -10.50 3.09
CA ARG A 169 -18.57 -10.01 4.38
C ARG A 169 -17.07 -10.22 4.57
N VAL A 170 -16.53 -11.33 4.08
CA VAL A 170 -15.09 -11.63 4.20
C VAL A 170 -14.30 -10.74 3.25
N ALA A 171 -14.71 -10.63 2.00
CA ALA A 171 -14.03 -9.79 1.01
C ALA A 171 -14.04 -8.30 1.41
N ILE A 172 -15.18 -7.80 1.90
CA ILE A 172 -15.33 -6.42 2.39
C ILE A 172 -14.41 -6.17 3.59
N ASN A 173 -14.44 -7.05 4.60
CA ASN A 173 -13.59 -6.89 5.78
C ASN A 173 -12.10 -6.85 5.39
N GLU A 174 -11.68 -7.72 4.49
CA GLU A 174 -10.27 -7.78 4.05
C GLU A 174 -9.89 -6.56 3.21
N ALA A 175 -10.79 -6.02 2.39
CA ALA A 175 -10.59 -4.77 1.68
C ALA A 175 -10.41 -3.58 2.64
N VAL A 176 -11.22 -3.50 3.70
CA VAL A 176 -11.10 -2.47 4.74
C VAL A 176 -9.78 -2.59 5.50
N GLU A 177 -9.35 -3.81 5.82
CA GLU A 177 -8.06 -4.04 6.50
C GLU A 177 -6.85 -3.73 5.61
N LEU A 178 -6.96 -3.90 4.28
CA LEU A 178 -5.95 -3.39 3.34
C LEU A 178 -5.97 -1.86 3.30
N ALA A 179 -7.14 -1.25 3.26
CA ALA A 179 -7.27 0.20 3.21
C ALA A 179 -6.70 0.88 4.47
N LYS A 180 -6.91 0.31 5.66
CA LYS A 180 -6.28 0.81 6.90
C LYS A 180 -4.76 0.81 6.86
N ARG A 181 -4.15 -0.06 6.05
CA ARG A 181 -2.69 -0.22 5.96
C ARG A 181 -2.07 0.59 4.83
N TYR A 182 -2.77 0.72 3.71
CA TYR A 182 -2.20 1.31 2.48
C TYR A 182 -2.93 2.57 1.99
N SER A 183 -4.05 2.96 2.62
CA SER A 183 -4.81 4.16 2.33
C SER A 183 -4.86 5.09 3.54
N ASP A 184 -5.45 6.27 3.37
CA ASP A 184 -5.63 7.24 4.44
C ASP A 184 -6.86 6.93 5.33
N GLU A 185 -7.07 7.74 6.37
CA GLU A 185 -8.21 7.57 7.28
C GLU A 185 -9.57 7.72 6.59
N GLU A 186 -9.66 8.44 5.48
CA GLU A 186 -10.91 8.59 4.74
C GLU A 186 -11.15 7.39 3.82
N GLY A 187 -10.09 6.83 3.26
CA GLY A 187 -10.10 5.74 2.28
C GLY A 187 -10.75 4.46 2.82
N HIS A 188 -10.42 4.02 4.04
CA HIS A 188 -11.03 2.80 4.58
C HIS A 188 -12.54 2.94 4.88
N ARG A 189 -13.00 4.13 5.29
CA ARG A 189 -14.43 4.42 5.47
C ARG A 189 -15.16 4.45 4.14
N PHE A 190 -14.54 5.09 3.15
CA PHE A 190 -15.05 5.14 1.79
C PHE A 190 -15.18 3.73 1.20
N ILE A 191 -14.12 2.92 1.24
CA ILE A 191 -14.09 1.55 0.71
C ILE A 191 -15.13 0.66 1.37
N ASN A 192 -15.41 0.83 2.67
CA ASN A 192 -16.47 0.08 3.34
C ASN A 192 -17.89 0.48 2.91
N GLY A 193 -18.06 1.74 2.46
CA GLY A 193 -19.36 2.26 2.04
C GLY A 193 -19.71 1.96 0.59
N VAL A 194 -18.70 1.79 -0.27
CA VAL A 194 -18.82 1.37 -1.68
C VAL A 194 -19.14 -0.12 -1.77
#